data_AF-A0A0H5Q968-F1
#
_entry.id   AF-A0A0H5Q968-F1
#
_cell.length_a   1.000
_cell.length_b   1.000
_cell.length_c   1.000
_cell.angle_alpha   90.00
_cell.angle_beta   90.00
_cell.angle_gamma   90.00
#
_symmetry.space_group_name_H-M   'P 1'
#
loop_
_entity.id
_entity.type
_entity.pdbx_description
1 polymer ?
#
loop_
_entity_poly.entity_id
_entity_poly.type
_entity_poly.pdbx_seq_one_letter_code
_entity_poly.pdbx_strand_id
1 'polypeptide(L)'
;MRFQMALVAAGFRLTVQLKDTSASTSVLQYELQGADYAAASANAAIILTALDAVTNSNVAQYQVSAVFVENAFALPVSAENAVKAEVNGIVSGAPNKTAQFRIPAPSISIFSSSTGAGYNIVDLDSANLQAYAQIFEVGGQAYISDGENLADVSGNLTSGKRITVKSRNP
;
A
#
# COMPACT_ATOMS: atom_id res chain seq x y z
N MET A 1 13.68 20.99 -5.34
CA MET A 1 14.69 19.97 -5.04
C MET A 1 13.94 18.79 -4.43
N ARG A 2 13.65 17.72 -5.19
CA ARG A 2 13.09 16.49 -4.60
C ARG A 2 14.27 15.76 -3.98
N PHE A 3 14.28 15.57 -2.66
CA PHE A 3 15.25 14.70 -2.02
C PHE A 3 15.04 13.30 -2.60
N GLN A 4 15.99 12.84 -3.42
CA GLN A 4 16.01 11.46 -3.87
C GLN A 4 16.61 10.66 -2.73
N MET A 5 15.73 10.07 -1.94
CA MET A 5 16.10 9.34 -0.73
C MET A 5 16.12 7.85 -1.05
N ALA A 6 17.25 7.22 -0.77
CA ALA A 6 17.43 5.79 -0.98
C ALA A 6 16.84 5.05 0.22
N LEU A 7 15.76 4.29 0.00
CA LEU A 7 15.33 3.26 0.92
C LEU A 7 16.46 2.21 1.01
N VAL A 8 17.00 2.01 2.22
CA VAL A 8 18.05 1.02 2.48
C VAL A 8 17.46 -0.21 3.13
N ALA A 9 17.98 -1.39 2.78
CA ALA A 9 17.56 -2.64 3.41
C ALA A 9 17.93 -2.61 4.90
N ALA A 10 16.94 -2.80 5.77
CA ALA A 10 17.11 -2.89 7.22
C ALA A 10 17.14 -4.34 7.73
N GLY A 11 16.62 -5.29 6.94
CA GLY A 11 16.61 -6.71 7.26
C GLY A 11 15.32 -7.40 6.81
N PHE A 12 14.98 -8.51 7.46
CA PHE A 12 13.77 -9.29 7.19
C PHE A 12 12.96 -9.50 8.48
N ARG A 13 11.64 -9.58 8.35
CA ARG A 13 10.72 -9.83 9.48
C ARG A 13 9.79 -11.00 9.16
N LEU A 14 9.61 -11.89 10.13
CA LEU A 14 8.62 -12.96 10.13
C LEU A 14 7.44 -12.54 10.99
N THR A 15 6.23 -12.65 10.46
CA THR A 15 4.99 -12.59 11.25
C THR A 15 4.30 -13.95 11.17
N VAL A 16 3.96 -14.54 12.31
CA VAL A 16 3.28 -15.84 12.42
C VAL A 16 1.93 -15.64 13.14
N GLN A 17 0.87 -16.20 12.58
CA GLN A 17 -0.44 -16.30 13.23
C GLN A 17 -0.68 -17.73 13.71
N LEU A 18 -0.94 -17.87 15.00
CA LEU A 18 -1.27 -19.13 15.66
C LEU A 18 -2.75 -19.12 16.03
N LYS A 19 -3.43 -20.26 15.90
CA LYS A 19 -4.80 -20.47 16.36
C LYS A 19 -4.87 -21.60 17.37
N ASP A 20 -5.66 -21.38 18.43
CA ASP A 20 -5.98 -22.41 19.41
C ASP A 20 -7.31 -23.12 19.12
N THR A 21 -7.73 -24.01 20.02
CA THR A 21 -8.98 -24.76 19.90
C THR A 21 -10.23 -23.90 19.98
N SER A 22 -10.14 -22.67 20.47
CA SER A 22 -11.23 -21.69 20.51
C SER A 22 -11.28 -20.79 19.29
N ALA A 23 -10.39 -21.01 18.31
CA ALA A 23 -10.14 -20.12 17.18
C ALA A 23 -9.63 -18.73 17.57
N SER A 24 -9.17 -18.55 18.81
CA SER A 24 -8.46 -17.33 19.22
C SER A 24 -7.14 -17.22 18.47
N THR A 25 -6.79 -16.01 18.04
CA THR A 25 -5.60 -15.76 17.21
C THR A 25 -4.52 -15.06 18.02
N SER A 26 -3.34 -15.65 18.06
CA SER A 26 -2.11 -15.04 18.59
C SER A 26 -1.17 -14.68 17.45
N VAL A 27 -0.61 -13.46 17.46
CA VAL A 27 0.33 -13.00 16.42
C VAL A 27 1.72 -12.80 17.02
N LEU A 28 2.70 -13.48 16.46
CA LEU A 28 4.12 -13.37 16.84
C LEU A 28 4.90 -12.67 15.73
N GLN A 29 5.88 -11.84 16.11
CA GLN A 29 6.75 -11.13 15.17
C GLN A 29 8.21 -11.35 15.54
N TYR A 30 9.05 -11.64 14.55
CA TYR A 30 10.48 -11.89 14.71
C TYR A 30 11.29 -11.10 13.69
N GLU A 31 12.39 -10.52 14.12
CA GLU A 31 13.42 -10.03 13.20
C GLU A 31 14.34 -11.19 12.82
N LEU A 32 14.49 -11.42 11.52
CA LEU A 32 15.21 -12.58 10.99
C LEU A 32 16.66 -12.22 10.70
N GLN A 33 17.55 -13.15 11.02
CA GLN A 33 18.99 -13.01 10.77
C GLN A 33 19.36 -13.59 9.40
N GLY A 34 19.00 -12.90 8.31
CA GLY A 34 19.35 -13.31 6.95
C GLY A 34 19.90 -12.15 6.13
N ALA A 35 20.98 -12.40 5.37
CA ALA A 35 21.55 -11.38 4.48
C ALA A 35 20.68 -11.14 3.23
N ASP A 36 19.88 -12.14 2.85
CA ASP A 36 18.95 -12.11 1.72
C ASP A 36 17.65 -12.85 2.06
N TYR A 37 16.71 -12.83 1.11
CA TYR A 37 15.40 -13.44 1.29
C TYR A 37 15.47 -14.97 1.41
N ALA A 38 16.42 -15.62 0.74
CA ALA A 38 16.58 -17.06 0.79
C ALA A 38 17.04 -17.51 2.19
N ALA A 39 18.05 -16.85 2.76
CA ALA A 39 18.52 -17.09 4.11
C ALA A 39 17.45 -16.75 5.16
N ALA A 40 16.74 -15.63 5.00
CA ALA A 40 15.63 -15.28 5.87
C ALA A 40 14.50 -16.34 5.83
N SER A 41 14.15 -16.85 4.65
CA SER A 41 13.15 -17.91 4.51
C SER A 41 13.58 -19.22 5.17
N ALA A 42 14.86 -19.59 5.07
CA ALA A 42 15.41 -20.75 5.76
C ALA A 42 15.31 -20.61 7.29
N ASN A 43 15.64 -19.43 7.82
CA ASN A 43 15.49 -19.17 9.26
C ASN A 43 14.03 -19.19 9.70
N ALA A 44 13.11 -18.66 8.89
CA ALA A 44 11.69 -18.73 9.19
C ALA A 44 11.20 -20.18 9.30
N ALA A 45 11.65 -21.08 8.41
CA ALA A 45 11.32 -22.50 8.50
C ALA A 45 11.82 -23.13 9.81
N ILE A 46 13.05 -22.82 10.24
CA ILE A 46 13.61 -23.30 11.52
C ILE A 46 12.76 -22.82 12.71
N ILE A 47 12.35 -21.54 12.71
CA ILE A 47 11.51 -20.97 13.77
C ILE A 47 10.14 -21.64 13.81
N LEU A 48 9.52 -21.89 12.65
CA LEU A 48 8.22 -22.56 12.58
C LEU A 48 8.28 -24.00 13.11
N THR A 49 9.32 -24.76 12.75
CA THR A 49 9.56 -26.10 13.32
C THR A 49 9.80 -26.04 14.83
N ALA A 50 10.55 -25.06 15.32
CA ALA A 50 10.77 -24.88 16.74
C ALA A 50 9.48 -24.49 17.50
N LEU A 51 8.64 -23.65 16.90
CA LEU A 51 7.34 -23.26 17.46
C LEU A 51 6.40 -24.46 17.57
N ASP A 52 6.29 -25.26 16.51
CA ASP A 52 5.47 -26.47 16.47
C ASP A 52 5.84 -27.45 17.60
N ALA A 53 7.13 -27.56 17.92
CA ALA A 53 7.61 -28.42 18.99
C ALA A 53 7.26 -27.92 20.42
N VAL A 54 6.90 -26.64 20.60
CA VAL A 54 6.71 -26.03 21.93
C VAL A 54 5.30 -25.47 22.17
N THR A 55 4.41 -25.52 21.18
CA THR A 55 3.04 -25.02 21.30
C THR A 55 2.01 -26.06 20.89
N ASN A 56 0.85 -26.05 21.53
CA ASN A 56 -0.32 -26.83 21.12
C ASN A 56 -1.22 -26.06 20.13
N SER A 57 -0.87 -24.82 19.78
CA SER A 57 -1.57 -24.03 18.77
C SER A 57 -1.12 -24.42 17.36
N ASN A 58 -2.01 -24.31 16.38
CA ASN A 58 -1.66 -24.53 14.98
C ASN A 58 -1.23 -23.22 14.32
N VAL A 59 -0.19 -23.28 13.47
CA VAL A 59 0.17 -22.16 12.59
C VAL A 59 -0.88 -22.01 11.49
N ALA A 60 -1.66 -20.94 11.55
CA ALA A 60 -2.69 -20.64 10.57
C ALA A 60 -2.13 -19.92 9.33
N GLN A 61 -1.13 -19.06 9.53
CA GLN A 61 -0.50 -18.27 8.47
C GLN A 61 0.89 -17.80 8.93
N TYR A 62 1.81 -17.64 8.00
CA TYR A 62 3.01 -16.85 8.22
C TYR A 62 3.36 -16.00 6.99
N GLN A 63 4.15 -14.95 7.19
CA GLN A 63 4.72 -14.13 6.12
C GLN A 63 6.15 -13.75 6.44
N VAL A 64 7.01 -13.71 5.41
CA VAL A 64 8.37 -13.17 5.48
C VAL A 64 8.41 -11.90 4.63
N SER A 65 8.79 -10.78 5.23
CA SER A 65 8.83 -9.48 4.57
C SER A 65 10.23 -8.87 4.64
N ALA A 66 10.70 -8.30 3.54
CA ALA A 66 11.86 -7.42 3.55
C ALA A 66 11.46 -6.08 4.16
N VAL A 67 12.31 -5.55 5.03
CA VAL A 67 12.12 -4.25 5.68
C VAL A 67 13.12 -3.27 5.07
N PHE A 68 12.61 -2.15 4.57
CA PHE A 68 13.41 -1.04 4.08
C PHE A 68 13.13 0.20 4.93
N VAL A 69 14.16 0.95 5.25
CA VAL A 69 14.06 2.19 6.04
C VAL A 69 14.72 3.34 5.30
N GLU A 70 14.25 4.53 5.57
CA GLU A 70 14.83 5.76 5.05
C GLU A 70 15.93 6.23 6.00
N ASN A 71 17.20 6.18 5.55
CA ASN A 71 18.35 6.44 6.42
C ASN A 71 18.53 7.92 6.82
N ALA A 72 17.78 8.83 6.20
CA ALA A 72 17.91 10.27 6.37
C ALA A 72 16.55 10.99 6.42
N PHE A 73 15.51 10.34 6.96
CA PHE A 73 14.12 10.83 6.93
C PHE A 73 13.99 12.29 7.38
N ALA A 74 13.37 13.11 6.52
CA ALA A 74 13.00 14.48 6.83
C ALA A 74 11.49 14.68 6.66
N LEU A 75 10.88 15.40 7.60
CA LEU A 75 9.45 15.71 7.52
C LEU A 75 9.17 16.68 6.36
N PRO A 76 8.14 16.43 5.54
CA PRO A 76 7.73 17.36 4.50
C PRO A 76 7.14 18.64 5.11
N VAL A 77 7.49 19.80 4.56
CA VAL A 77 7.08 21.12 5.09
C VAL A 77 5.62 21.51 4.81
N SER A 78 4.94 20.84 3.87
CA SER A 78 3.59 21.23 3.43
C SER A 78 2.81 20.03 2.89
N ALA A 79 2.80 18.93 3.65
CA ALA A 79 2.06 17.72 3.30
C ALA A 79 1.17 17.32 4.48
N GLU A 80 -0.12 17.12 4.21
CA GLU A 80 -1.09 16.71 5.22
C GLU A 80 -1.76 15.40 4.78
N ASN A 81 -1.45 14.31 5.48
CA ASN A 81 -2.02 12.98 5.18
C ASN A 81 -3.53 12.88 5.47
N ALA A 82 -4.09 13.84 6.21
CA ALA A 82 -5.54 13.97 6.38
C ALA A 82 -6.23 14.40 5.08
N VAL A 83 -5.53 15.09 4.17
CA VAL A 83 -6.01 15.46 2.84
C VAL A 83 -5.63 14.36 1.85
N LYS A 84 -6.60 13.93 1.04
CA LYS A 84 -6.40 12.89 0.02
C LYS A 84 -7.04 13.31 -1.30
N ALA A 85 -6.47 12.87 -2.41
CA ALA A 85 -7.18 12.85 -3.68
C ALA A 85 -7.85 11.47 -3.80
N GLU A 86 -9.16 11.45 -4.01
CA GLU A 86 -9.94 10.24 -4.27
C GLU A 86 -10.26 10.20 -5.76
N VAL A 87 -9.91 9.10 -6.42
CA VAL A 87 -10.06 8.94 -7.87
C VAL A 87 -10.79 7.63 -8.14
N ASN A 88 -11.76 7.67 -9.04
CA ASN A 88 -12.54 6.52 -9.46
C ASN A 88 -12.19 6.17 -10.91
N GLY A 89 -11.94 4.90 -11.19
CA GLY A 89 -11.69 4.36 -12.52
C GLY A 89 -12.57 3.15 -12.81
N ILE A 90 -12.79 2.85 -14.08
CA ILE A 90 -13.55 1.67 -14.51
C ILE A 90 -12.69 0.41 -14.34
N VAL A 91 -13.30 -0.69 -13.91
CA VAL A 91 -12.63 -2.00 -13.77
C VAL A 91 -12.54 -2.69 -15.14
N SER A 92 -11.39 -3.26 -15.46
CA SER A 92 -11.17 -3.97 -16.71
C SER A 92 -12.13 -5.15 -16.85
N GLY A 93 -12.76 -5.27 -18.03
CA GLY A 93 -13.75 -6.31 -18.31
C GLY A 93 -15.13 -6.11 -17.64
N ALA A 94 -15.31 -5.06 -16.84
CA ALA A 94 -16.56 -4.77 -16.14
C ALA A 94 -16.92 -3.28 -16.25
N PRO A 95 -17.48 -2.81 -17.39
CA PRO A 95 -17.69 -1.38 -17.66
C PRO A 95 -18.63 -0.66 -16.68
N ASN A 96 -19.50 -1.40 -16.00
CA ASN A 96 -20.41 -0.87 -14.99
C ASN A 96 -19.85 -0.91 -13.56
N LYS A 97 -18.63 -1.43 -13.37
CA LYS A 97 -17.96 -1.53 -12.08
C LYS A 97 -16.85 -0.47 -12.02
N THR A 98 -16.82 0.25 -10.91
CA THR A 98 -15.78 1.24 -10.62
C THR A 98 -14.94 0.77 -9.45
N ALA A 99 -13.64 1.06 -9.52
CA ALA A 99 -12.71 0.91 -8.42
C ALA A 99 -12.21 2.29 -8.00
N GLN A 100 -11.86 2.42 -6.73
CA GLN A 100 -11.44 3.68 -6.13
C GLN A 100 -10.04 3.51 -5.53
N PHE A 101 -9.19 4.51 -5.77
CA PHE A 101 -7.93 4.66 -5.04
C PHE A 101 -7.78 6.06 -4.47
N ARG A 102 -6.87 6.16 -3.50
CA ARG A 102 -6.62 7.41 -2.78
C ARG A 102 -5.14 7.72 -2.73
N ILE A 103 -4.80 8.96 -3.02
CA ILE A 103 -3.43 9.49 -2.93
C ILE A 103 -3.35 10.38 -1.68
N PRO A 104 -2.61 10.00 -0.64
CA PRO A 104 -2.42 10.81 0.56
C PRO A 104 -1.52 12.02 0.28
N ALA A 105 -1.81 13.15 0.93
CA ALA A 105 -1.09 14.41 0.75
C ALA A 105 -0.80 14.72 -0.75
N PRO A 106 -1.84 14.76 -1.59
CA PRO A 106 -1.68 14.81 -3.04
C PRO A 106 -0.93 16.07 -3.49
N SER A 107 -0.09 15.93 -4.52
CA SER A 107 0.55 17.08 -5.16
C SER A 107 -0.49 18.03 -5.72
N ILE A 108 -0.27 19.35 -5.60
CA ILE A 108 -1.18 20.33 -6.20
C ILE A 108 -1.28 20.19 -7.73
N SER A 109 -0.27 19.58 -8.37
CA SER A 109 -0.20 19.36 -9.83
C SER A 109 -1.17 18.32 -10.38
N ILE A 110 -1.85 17.55 -9.52
CA ILE A 110 -2.91 16.60 -9.94
C ILE A 110 -4.31 17.20 -9.79
N PHE A 111 -4.43 18.49 -9.46
CA PHE A 111 -5.69 19.21 -9.41
C PHE A 111 -5.78 20.20 -10.58
N SER A 112 -7.01 20.51 -11.00
CA SER A 112 -7.24 21.39 -12.15
C SER A 112 -6.84 22.86 -11.92
N SER A 113 -6.68 23.26 -10.65
CA SER A 113 -6.13 24.57 -10.27
C SER A 113 -5.45 24.52 -8.91
N SER A 114 -4.49 25.41 -8.68
CA SER A 114 -3.84 25.59 -7.38
C SER A 114 -4.69 26.39 -6.37
N THR A 115 -5.76 27.05 -6.83
CA THR A 115 -6.68 27.83 -6.00
C THR A 115 -8.12 27.80 -6.57
N GLY A 116 -9.08 28.31 -5.81
CA GLY A 116 -10.47 28.44 -6.25
C GLY A 116 -11.21 27.10 -6.38
N ALA A 117 -12.22 27.04 -7.24
CA ALA A 117 -13.06 25.85 -7.41
C ALA A 117 -12.27 24.61 -7.89
N GLY A 118 -11.27 24.81 -8.77
CA GLY A 118 -10.42 23.73 -9.29
C GLY A 118 -9.48 23.12 -8.25
N TYR A 119 -9.28 23.76 -7.09
CA TYR A 119 -8.48 23.22 -6.00
C TYR A 119 -9.00 21.87 -5.47
N ASN A 120 -10.31 21.64 -5.58
CA ASN A 120 -10.96 20.43 -5.09
C ASN A 120 -11.28 19.41 -6.20
N ILE A 121 -10.94 19.71 -7.45
CA ILE A 121 -11.24 18.86 -8.62
C ILE A 121 -9.92 18.25 -9.10
N VAL A 122 -9.85 16.93 -9.13
CA VAL A 122 -8.68 16.22 -9.64
C VAL A 122 -8.67 16.34 -11.16
N ASP A 123 -7.51 16.69 -11.72
CA ASP A 123 -7.28 16.69 -13.16
C ASP A 123 -6.99 15.25 -13.62
N LEU A 124 -7.96 14.64 -14.29
CA LEU A 124 -7.88 13.24 -14.74
C LEU A 124 -6.91 13.06 -15.90
N ASP A 125 -6.56 14.15 -16.61
CA ASP A 125 -5.61 14.13 -17.71
C ASP A 125 -4.17 14.45 -17.24
N SER A 126 -3.98 14.70 -15.94
CA SER A 126 -2.67 14.94 -15.35
C SER A 126 -1.75 13.75 -15.60
N ALA A 127 -0.64 13.98 -16.33
CA ALA A 127 0.32 12.93 -16.66
C ALA A 127 0.88 12.20 -15.42
N ASN A 128 1.03 12.91 -14.29
CA ASN A 128 1.47 12.32 -13.03
C ASN A 128 0.41 11.38 -12.43
N LEU A 129 -0.88 11.73 -12.55
CA LEU A 129 -1.98 10.89 -12.08
C LEU A 129 -2.13 9.66 -12.97
N GLN A 130 -2.10 9.86 -14.29
CA GLN A 130 -2.16 8.80 -15.29
C GLN A 130 -1.05 7.77 -15.07
N ALA A 131 0.20 8.21 -14.90
CA ALA A 131 1.33 7.34 -14.61
C ALA A 131 1.18 6.55 -13.30
N TYR A 132 0.56 7.15 -12.28
CA TYR A 132 0.29 6.44 -11.03
C TYR A 132 -0.85 5.42 -11.18
N ALA A 133 -1.90 5.76 -11.92
CA ALA A 133 -3.03 4.87 -12.17
C ALA A 133 -2.67 3.67 -13.05
N GLN A 134 -1.72 3.82 -13.98
CA GLN A 134 -1.18 2.75 -14.82
C GLN A 134 -0.55 1.60 -14.02
N ILE A 135 -0.12 1.85 -12.77
CA ILE A 135 0.34 0.79 -11.86
C ILE A 135 -0.75 -0.28 -11.67
N PHE A 136 -2.02 0.11 -11.78
CA PHE A 136 -3.18 -0.74 -11.54
C PHE A 136 -3.86 -1.26 -12.82
N GLU A 137 -3.31 -0.98 -14.00
CA GLU A 137 -3.83 -1.52 -15.26
C GLU A 137 -3.45 -2.99 -15.46
N VAL A 138 -4.08 -3.62 -16.45
CA VAL A 138 -3.64 -4.94 -16.94
C VAL A 138 -2.19 -4.83 -17.43
N GLY A 139 -1.29 -5.60 -16.81
CA GLY A 139 0.15 -5.55 -17.08
C GLY A 139 0.92 -4.54 -16.22
N GLY A 140 0.22 -3.79 -15.35
CA GLY A 140 0.79 -2.95 -14.31
C GLY A 140 1.41 -3.77 -13.16
N GLN A 141 1.94 -3.06 -12.16
CA GLN A 141 2.71 -3.66 -11.06
C GLN A 141 1.84 -4.11 -9.87
N ALA A 142 0.59 -3.66 -9.77
CA ALA A 142 -0.28 -4.00 -8.64
C ALA A 142 -1.75 -4.10 -9.05
N TYR A 143 -2.54 -4.81 -8.24
CA TYR A 143 -3.99 -4.80 -8.36
C TYR A 143 -4.59 -3.60 -7.60
N ILE A 144 -5.72 -3.07 -8.09
CA ILE A 144 -6.44 -1.97 -7.43
C ILE A 144 -7.23 -2.43 -6.20
N SER A 145 -7.69 -3.69 -6.24
CA SER A 145 -8.49 -4.38 -5.23
C SER A 145 -8.23 -5.89 -5.37
N ASP A 146 -9.07 -6.73 -4.77
CA ASP A 146 -9.05 -8.21 -4.72
C ASP A 146 -8.80 -8.93 -6.08
N GLY A 147 -7.60 -8.78 -6.66
CA GLY A 147 -7.23 -9.30 -7.98
C GLY A 147 -7.76 -8.48 -9.17
N GLU A 148 -8.25 -7.27 -8.95
CA GLU A 148 -8.86 -6.45 -10.00
C GLU A 148 -7.86 -5.45 -10.61
N ASN A 149 -8.06 -5.13 -11.90
CA ASN A 149 -7.30 -4.12 -12.63
C ASN A 149 -8.22 -2.99 -13.09
N LEU A 150 -7.66 -1.80 -13.24
CA LEU A 150 -8.29 -0.72 -13.99
C LEU A 150 -8.34 -1.07 -15.49
N ALA A 151 -9.40 -0.63 -16.17
CA ALA A 151 -9.40 -0.51 -17.62
C ALA A 151 -8.35 0.53 -18.05
N ASP A 152 -8.02 0.58 -19.35
CA ASP A 152 -7.08 1.55 -19.93
C ASP A 152 -7.32 2.95 -19.36
N VAL A 153 -6.40 3.46 -18.55
CA VAL A 153 -6.60 4.67 -17.74
C VAL A 153 -6.83 5.88 -18.65
N SER A 154 -6.38 5.84 -19.90
CA SER A 154 -6.70 6.86 -20.91
C SER A 154 -8.22 6.89 -21.18
N GLY A 155 -8.91 7.84 -20.56
CA GLY A 155 -10.35 8.04 -20.70
C GLY A 155 -11.24 7.18 -19.80
N ASN A 156 -10.70 6.25 -19.00
CA ASN A 156 -11.50 5.42 -18.07
C ASN A 156 -11.38 5.84 -16.60
N LEU A 157 -10.62 6.89 -16.28
CA LEU A 157 -10.82 7.63 -15.03
C LEU A 157 -12.10 8.46 -15.15
N THR A 158 -13.03 8.27 -14.22
CA THR A 158 -14.41 8.80 -14.34
C THR A 158 -14.65 10.03 -13.49
N SER A 159 -13.96 10.13 -12.35
CA SER A 159 -14.09 11.27 -11.44
C SER A 159 -12.93 11.31 -10.46
N GLY A 160 -12.63 12.50 -9.97
CA GLY A 160 -11.74 12.63 -8.82
C GLY A 160 -11.94 13.94 -8.07
N LYS A 161 -11.77 13.88 -6.76
CA LYS A 161 -11.98 15.03 -5.87
C LYS A 161 -11.00 15.02 -4.70
N ARG A 162 -10.79 16.19 -4.12
CA ARG A 162 -10.14 16.32 -2.83
C ARG A 162 -11.09 15.91 -1.71
N ILE A 163 -10.62 15.09 -0.79
CA ILE A 163 -11.34 14.71 0.42
C ILE A 163 -10.46 14.94 1.65
N THR A 164 -11.09 15.14 2.80
CA THR A 164 -10.41 15.19 4.10
C THR A 164 -10.94 14.07 4.97
N VAL A 165 -10.05 13.40 5.71
CA VAL A 165 -10.46 12.38 6.68
C VAL A 165 -11.30 13.06 7.76
N LYS A 166 -12.52 12.54 7.97
CA LYS A 166 -13.41 13.03 9.04
C LYS A 166 -12.77 12.73 10.39
N SER A 167 -12.54 13.77 11.20
CA SER A 167 -12.14 13.61 12.60
C SER A 167 -13.23 12.84 13.36
N ARG A 168 -12.85 11.77 14.05
CA ARG A 168 -13.66 11.11 15.07
C ARG A 168 -12.94 11.33 16.39
N ASN A 169 -13.42 12.28 17.20
CA ASN A 169 -13.02 12.33 18.60
C ASN A 169 -13.69 11.14 19.31
N PRO A 170 -12.96 10.35 20.10
CA PRO A 170 -13.57 9.38 21.02
C PRO A 170 -14.44 10.09 22.06
#